data_AF-A0A971V2J7-F1
#
_entry.id   AF-A0A971V2J7-F1
#
_cell.length_a   1.000
_cell.length_b   1.000
_cell.length_c   1.000
_cell.angle_alpha   90.00
_cell.angle_beta   90.00
_cell.angle_gamma   90.00
#
_symmetry.space_group_name_H-M   'P 1'
#
loop_
_entity.id
_entity.type
_entity.pdbx_description
1 polymer ?
#
loop_
_entity_poly.entity_id
_entity_poly.type
_entity_poly.pdbx_seq_one_letter_code
_entity_poly.pdbx_strand_id
1 'polypeptide(L)'
;MEISQEEIQAHLDNRIFKLISESADELEVACFLIGGYVRDFFLYRPSKDIDVVAVGRGIELANAVAEKLGKRSKITILKNFGTAQIKYKEYEIEFVGARKESYRLDSRKPIVEDGTLEDDQRRRDFTINAMAFCLNRERFGELIDPFNGIG
;
A
#
# COMPACT_ATOMS: atom_id res chain seq x y z
N MET A 1 -9.07 -16.77 15.31
CA MET A 1 -9.71 -17.32 14.09
C MET A 1 -8.67 -17.13 13.01
N GLU A 2 -8.15 -18.22 12.45
CA GLU A 2 -6.99 -18.17 11.55
C GLU A 2 -7.50 -17.90 10.14
N ILE A 3 -7.21 -16.71 9.61
CA ILE A 3 -7.55 -16.38 8.21
C ILE A 3 -6.53 -17.06 7.30
N SER A 4 -6.99 -17.80 6.30
CA SER A 4 -6.11 -18.51 5.37
C SER A 4 -5.59 -17.60 4.25
N GLN A 5 -4.49 -18.03 3.60
CA GLN A 5 -3.95 -17.33 2.44
C GLN A 5 -4.95 -17.29 1.28
N GLU A 6 -5.75 -18.35 1.09
CA GLU A 6 -6.80 -18.39 0.08
C GLU A 6 -7.90 -17.35 0.33
N GLU A 7 -8.27 -17.12 1.60
CA GLU A 7 -9.25 -16.08 1.96
C GLU A 7 -8.72 -14.67 1.65
N ILE A 8 -7.43 -14.41 1.91
CA ILE A 8 -6.79 -13.15 1.55
C ILE A 8 -6.78 -12.96 0.03
N GLN A 9 -6.36 -13.99 -0.72
CA GLN A 9 -6.31 -13.93 -2.18
C GLN A 9 -7.71 -13.73 -2.78
N ALA A 10 -8.72 -14.40 -2.25
CA ALA A 10 -10.11 -14.23 -2.69
C ALA A 10 -10.62 -12.80 -2.41
N HIS A 11 -10.25 -12.20 -1.27
CA HIS A 11 -10.60 -10.81 -0.97
C HIS A 11 -9.92 -9.81 -1.91
N LEU A 12 -8.68 -10.10 -2.30
CA LEU A 12 -7.92 -9.31 -3.26
C LEU A 12 -8.26 -9.62 -4.72
N ASP A 13 -9.12 -10.61 -5.00
CA ASP A 13 -9.52 -11.00 -6.36
C ASP A 13 -10.53 -10.01 -6.97
N ASN A 14 -10.05 -8.79 -7.20
CA ASN A 14 -10.81 -7.76 -7.89
C ASN A 14 -9.94 -7.05 -8.93
N ARG A 15 -10.59 -6.31 -9.82
CA ARG A 15 -9.93 -5.64 -10.94
C ARG A 15 -8.86 -4.64 -10.49
N ILE A 16 -9.06 -3.94 -9.37
CA ILE A 16 -8.12 -2.88 -8.99
C ILE A 16 -6.79 -3.46 -8.49
N PHE A 17 -6.82 -4.49 -7.65
CA PHE A 17 -5.60 -5.15 -7.18
C PHE A 17 -4.85 -5.86 -8.29
N LYS A 18 -5.55 -6.45 -9.27
CA LYS A 18 -4.92 -7.01 -10.47
C LYS A 18 -4.16 -5.96 -11.27
N LEU A 19 -4.75 -4.79 -11.49
CA LEU A 19 -4.08 -3.70 -12.21
C LEU A 19 -2.89 -3.13 -11.45
N ILE A 20 -2.99 -3.02 -10.13
CA ILE A 20 -1.87 -2.59 -9.27
C ILE A 20 -0.74 -3.62 -9.36
N SER A 21 -1.06 -4.91 -9.20
CA SER A 21 -0.11 -6.03 -9.29
C SER A 21 0.63 -6.04 -10.63
N GLU A 22 -0.11 -6.03 -11.75
CA GLU A 22 0.48 -6.00 -13.10
C GLU A 22 1.39 -4.79 -13.31
N SER A 23 0.96 -3.60 -12.84
CA SER A 23 1.75 -2.37 -13.00
C SER A 23 3.01 -2.39 -12.12
N ALA A 24 2.93 -2.98 -10.94
CA ALA A 24 4.08 -3.12 -10.04
C ALA A 24 5.12 -4.09 -10.63
N ASP A 25 4.68 -5.22 -11.17
CA ASP A 25 5.55 -6.22 -11.78
C ASP A 25 6.20 -5.69 -13.07
N GLU A 26 5.46 -4.97 -13.94
CA GLU A 26 6.00 -4.31 -15.13
C GLU A 26 7.06 -3.24 -14.81
N LEU A 27 6.92 -2.58 -13.67
CA LEU A 27 7.87 -1.58 -13.17
C LEU A 27 8.99 -2.18 -12.32
N GLU A 28 8.97 -3.50 -12.08
CA GLU A 28 9.89 -4.21 -11.20
C GLU A 28 9.98 -3.57 -9.80
N VAL A 29 8.83 -3.15 -9.26
CA VAL A 29 8.74 -2.51 -7.94
C VAL A 29 8.00 -3.39 -6.94
N ALA A 30 8.58 -3.53 -5.74
CA ALA A 30 7.91 -4.19 -4.64
C ALA A 30 6.72 -3.34 -4.17
N CYS A 31 5.54 -3.96 -4.11
CA CYS A 31 4.27 -3.29 -3.90
C CYS A 31 3.41 -4.00 -2.85
N PHE A 32 2.89 -3.24 -1.88
CA PHE A 32 2.20 -3.78 -0.72
C PHE A 32 0.94 -2.98 -0.41
N LEU A 33 -0.14 -3.69 -0.09
CA LEU A 33 -1.32 -3.13 0.56
C LEU A 33 -1.06 -3.06 2.07
N ILE A 34 -1.35 -1.94 2.70
CA ILE A 34 -0.93 -1.66 4.08
C ILE A 34 -2.06 -1.01 4.90
N GLY A 35 -1.79 -0.81 6.20
CA GLY A 35 -2.52 0.17 7.00
C GLY A 35 -3.95 -0.22 7.34
N GLY A 36 -4.84 0.78 7.28
CA GLY A 36 -6.23 0.63 7.72
C GLY A 36 -6.97 -0.45 6.93
N TYR A 37 -6.71 -0.57 5.63
CA TYR A 37 -7.33 -1.59 4.79
C TYR A 37 -7.01 -3.01 5.26
N VAL A 38 -5.73 -3.31 5.55
CA VAL A 38 -5.31 -4.64 6.02
C VAL A 38 -5.90 -4.95 7.38
N ARG A 39 -5.87 -3.99 8.32
CA ARG A 39 -6.55 -4.14 9.62
C ARG A 39 -8.04 -4.44 9.43
N ASP A 40 -8.72 -3.64 8.62
CA ASP A 40 -10.18 -3.69 8.48
C ASP A 40 -10.62 -5.02 7.83
N PHE A 41 -9.78 -5.62 6.97
CA PHE A 41 -9.97 -6.99 6.50
C PHE A 41 -10.05 -8.00 7.66
N PHE A 42 -9.08 -7.99 8.59
CA PHE A 42 -9.12 -8.89 9.77
C PHE A 42 -10.27 -8.59 10.73
N LEU A 43 -10.81 -7.36 10.72
CA LEU A 43 -11.96 -6.95 11.52
C LEU A 43 -13.31 -7.19 10.82
N TYR A 44 -13.32 -7.78 9.61
CA TYR A 44 -14.52 -7.96 8.78
C TYR A 44 -15.26 -6.64 8.51
N ARG A 45 -14.51 -5.55 8.35
CA ARG A 45 -15.04 -4.22 8.05
C ARG A 45 -14.75 -3.87 6.59
N PRO A 46 -15.76 -3.49 5.79
CA PRO A 46 -15.52 -3.05 4.43
C PRO A 46 -14.76 -1.72 4.44
N SER A 47 -13.68 -1.64 3.65
CA SER A 47 -12.95 -0.39 3.40
C SER A 47 -12.93 -0.07 1.90
N LYS A 48 -13.01 1.21 1.59
CA LYS A 48 -12.85 1.76 0.23
C LYS A 48 -11.56 2.56 0.08
N ASP A 49 -10.87 2.77 1.19
CA ASP A 49 -9.63 3.53 1.29
C ASP A 49 -8.46 2.55 1.20
N ILE A 50 -7.83 2.49 0.03
CA ILE A 50 -6.76 1.56 -0.30
C ILE A 50 -5.42 2.28 -0.18
N ASP A 51 -4.60 1.88 0.78
CA ASP A 51 -3.26 2.42 0.96
C ASP A 51 -2.21 1.47 0.37
N VAL A 52 -1.43 1.94 -0.60
CA VAL A 52 -0.43 1.16 -1.32
C VAL A 52 0.96 1.75 -1.08
N VAL A 53 1.87 0.94 -0.55
CA VAL A 53 3.30 1.25 -0.49
C VAL A 53 4.01 0.62 -1.68
N ALA A 54 4.72 1.44 -2.46
CA ALA A 54 5.67 0.97 -3.45
C ALA A 54 7.09 1.37 -3.01
N VAL A 55 8.04 0.44 -3.04
CA VAL A 55 9.42 0.74 -2.62
C VAL A 55 10.08 1.70 -3.62
N GLY A 56 10.31 2.95 -3.21
CA GLY A 56 10.88 4.05 -4.02
C GLY A 56 9.95 4.69 -5.06
N ARG A 57 9.14 3.91 -5.79
CA ARG A 57 8.48 4.37 -7.03
C ARG A 57 6.96 4.59 -6.92
N GLY A 58 6.48 5.12 -5.79
CA GLY A 58 5.03 5.29 -5.52
C GLY A 58 4.26 6.13 -6.55
N ILE A 59 4.78 7.30 -6.93
CA ILE A 59 4.13 8.16 -7.93
C ILE A 59 4.16 7.52 -9.33
N GLU A 60 5.24 6.83 -9.68
CA GLU A 60 5.37 6.15 -10.96
C GLU A 60 4.38 4.99 -11.07
N LEU A 61 4.25 4.18 -10.01
CA LEU A 61 3.24 3.13 -9.94
C LEU A 61 1.82 3.71 -10.07
N ALA A 62 1.53 4.81 -9.39
CA ALA A 62 0.23 5.47 -9.51
C ALA A 62 -0.07 5.93 -10.94
N ASN A 63 0.91 6.49 -11.65
CA ASN A 63 0.75 6.88 -13.04
C ASN A 63 0.45 5.65 -13.93
N ALA A 64 1.22 4.57 -13.79
CA ALA A 64 1.01 3.34 -14.56
C ALA A 64 -0.39 2.74 -14.32
N VAL A 65 -0.84 2.71 -13.06
CA VAL A 65 -2.20 2.24 -12.72
C VAL A 65 -3.28 3.17 -13.30
N ALA A 66 -3.09 4.49 -13.19
CA ALA A 66 -4.04 5.47 -13.75
C ALA A 66 -4.17 5.35 -15.28
N GLU A 67 -3.06 5.11 -15.98
CA GLU A 67 -3.06 4.89 -17.44
C GLU A 67 -3.88 3.65 -17.82
N LYS A 68 -3.70 2.52 -17.12
CA LYS A 68 -4.48 1.30 -17.35
C LYS A 68 -5.96 1.45 -17.01
N LEU A 69 -6.29 2.27 -16.00
CA LEU A 69 -7.67 2.60 -15.66
C LEU A 69 -8.33 3.52 -16.71
N GLY A 70 -7.52 4.34 -17.37
CA GLY A 70 -7.89 5.30 -18.41
C GLY A 70 -8.76 6.43 -17.89
N LYS A 71 -9.60 7.00 -18.77
CA LYS A 71 -10.50 8.15 -18.50
C LYS A 71 -11.51 7.95 -17.35
N ARG A 72 -11.60 6.75 -16.78
CA ARG A 72 -12.47 6.43 -15.64
C ARG A 72 -11.84 6.75 -14.29
N SER A 73 -10.57 7.14 -14.27
CA SER A 73 -9.86 7.50 -13.05
C SER A 73 -9.43 8.96 -13.07
N LYS A 74 -9.26 9.53 -11.86
CA LYS A 74 -8.64 10.84 -11.67
C LYS A 74 -7.45 10.69 -10.75
N ILE A 75 -6.26 10.97 -11.27
CA ILE A 75 -5.02 11.01 -10.48
C ILE A 75 -4.76 12.43 -9.96
N THR A 76 -4.31 12.53 -8.71
CA THR A 76 -3.83 13.76 -8.07
C THR A 76 -2.45 13.49 -7.49
N ILE A 77 -1.44 14.23 -7.92
CA ILE A 77 -0.06 14.05 -7.44
C ILE A 77 0.25 15.12 -6.41
N LEU A 78 0.64 14.70 -5.20
CA LEU A 78 1.06 15.58 -4.11
C LEU A 78 2.59 15.51 -3.97
N LYS A 79 3.31 16.21 -4.86
CA LYS A 79 4.79 16.14 -4.94
C LYS A 79 5.49 16.47 -3.63
N ASN A 80 5.01 17.48 -2.89
CA ASN A 80 5.59 17.88 -1.60
C ASN A 80 5.54 16.78 -0.55
N PHE A 81 4.59 15.86 -0.71
CA PHE A 81 4.42 14.72 0.17
C PHE A 81 4.89 13.44 -0.48
N GLY A 82 5.44 13.43 -1.71
CA GLY A 82 5.87 12.19 -2.39
C GLY A 82 4.75 11.15 -2.58
N THR A 83 3.49 11.58 -2.67
CA THR A 83 2.33 10.69 -2.82
C THR A 83 1.53 11.00 -4.08
N ALA A 84 0.73 10.01 -4.50
CA ALA A 84 -0.29 10.19 -5.53
C ALA A 84 -1.58 9.50 -5.09
N GLN A 85 -2.71 10.12 -5.35
CA GLN A 85 -4.03 9.55 -5.10
C GLN A 85 -4.76 9.30 -6.42
N ILE A 86 -5.37 8.14 -6.57
CA ILE A 86 -6.27 7.81 -7.67
C ILE A 86 -7.68 7.65 -7.11
N LYS A 87 -8.64 8.40 -7.66
CA LYS A 87 -10.07 8.15 -7.46
C LYS A 87 -10.60 7.31 -8.60
N TYR A 88 -11.15 6.14 -8.30
CA TYR A 88 -11.72 5.22 -9.27
C TYR A 88 -12.97 4.54 -8.73
N LYS A 89 -14.13 4.85 -9.34
CA LYS A 89 -15.45 4.44 -8.84
C LYS A 89 -15.64 4.90 -7.39
N GLU A 90 -15.74 3.96 -6.46
CA GLU A 90 -15.90 4.20 -5.03
C GLU A 90 -14.60 4.07 -4.25
N TYR A 91 -13.50 3.67 -4.90
CA TYR A 91 -12.20 3.51 -4.28
C TYR A 91 -11.42 4.81 -4.29
N GLU A 92 -10.82 5.12 -3.14
CA GLU A 92 -9.76 6.11 -3.01
C GLU A 92 -8.45 5.35 -2.78
N ILE A 93 -7.51 5.47 -3.72
CA ILE A 93 -6.29 4.68 -3.72
C ILE A 93 -5.12 5.63 -3.52
N GLU A 94 -4.46 5.55 -2.38
CA GLU A 94 -3.26 6.32 -2.10
C GLU A 94 -2.02 5.47 -2.38
N PHE A 95 -1.09 6.05 -3.14
CA PHE A 95 0.22 5.49 -3.41
C PHE A 95 1.26 6.31 -2.68
N VAL A 96 2.00 5.64 -1.81
CA VAL A 96 3.14 6.17 -1.05
C VAL A 96 4.40 5.45 -1.51
N GLY A 97 5.46 6.21 -1.78
CA GLY A 97 6.80 5.63 -1.79
C GLY A 97 7.13 5.12 -0.38
N ALA A 98 7.76 3.96 -0.24
CA ALA A 98 8.31 3.53 1.04
C ALA A 98 9.34 4.54 1.53
N ARG A 99 9.25 4.95 2.79
CA ARG A 99 10.06 6.03 3.34
C ARG A 99 10.80 5.58 4.56
N LYS A 100 12.08 5.91 4.58
CA LYS A 100 12.82 6.02 5.81
C LYS A 100 12.67 7.43 6.33
N GLU A 101 12.07 7.56 7.49
CA GLU A 101 11.91 8.83 8.18
C GLU A 101 12.98 8.95 9.26
N SER A 102 13.86 9.95 9.16
CA SER A 102 14.75 10.34 10.26
C SER A 102 14.25 11.63 10.89
N TYR A 103 14.11 11.62 12.22
CA TYR A 103 13.65 12.78 12.98
C TYR A 103 14.86 13.57 13.49
N ARG A 104 14.85 14.89 13.32
CA ARG A 104 15.77 15.77 14.05
C ARG A 104 15.18 16.04 15.43
N LEU A 105 16.03 16.11 16.46
CA LEU A 105 15.61 16.35 17.85
C LEU A 105 14.79 17.63 18.05
N ASP A 106 14.88 18.59 17.12
CA ASP A 106 14.27 19.91 17.16
C ASP A 106 13.02 20.06 16.26
N SER A 107 12.60 19.02 15.53
CA SER A 107 11.50 19.11 14.56
C SER A 107 10.64 17.84 14.51
N ARG A 108 9.32 18.01 14.48
CA ARG A 108 8.36 16.92 14.23
C ARG A 108 8.26 16.53 12.75
N LYS A 109 8.88 17.29 11.84
CA LYS A 109 8.91 16.95 10.41
C LYS A 109 10.10 16.02 10.14
N PRO A 110 9.87 14.79 9.63
CA PRO A 110 10.94 13.88 9.29
C PRO A 110 11.68 14.31 8.01
N ILE A 111 12.95 13.94 7.91
CA ILE A 111 13.67 13.86 6.64
C ILE A 111 13.27 12.54 5.99
N VAL A 112 12.83 12.60 4.74
CA VAL A 112 12.31 11.46 3.98
C VAL A 112 13.35 10.99 2.98
N GLU A 113 13.79 9.74 3.11
CA GLU A 113 14.62 9.01 2.15
C GLU A 113 13.88 7.78 1.64
N ASP A 114 14.31 7.18 0.52
CA ASP A 114 13.78 5.90 0.07
C ASP A 114 14.01 4.83 1.16
N GLY A 115 12.93 4.19 1.60
CA GLY A 115 12.95 3.20 2.66
C GLY A 115 12.55 1.81 2.17
N THR A 116 12.71 0.83 3.06
CA THR A 116 12.14 -0.50 2.89
C THR A 116 10.68 -0.55 3.37
N LEU A 117 9.97 -1.64 3.07
CA LEU A 117 8.67 -1.90 3.69
C LEU A 117 8.78 -1.90 5.23
N GLU A 118 9.84 -2.50 5.77
CA GLU A 118 10.06 -2.59 7.21
C GLU A 118 10.23 -1.18 7.84
N ASP A 119 10.94 -0.28 7.16
CA ASP A 119 11.06 1.13 7.59
C ASP A 119 9.68 1.81 7.65
N ASP A 120 8.81 1.58 6.65
CA ASP A 120 7.43 2.09 6.65
C ASP A 120 6.58 1.48 7.78
N GLN A 121 6.77 0.20 8.08
CA GLN A 121 6.02 -0.48 9.13
C GLN A 121 6.48 -0.02 10.54
N ARG A 122 7.79 0.21 10.73
CA ARG A 122 8.39 0.63 12.02
C ARG A 122 7.97 2.03 12.47
N ARG A 123 7.63 2.93 11.54
CA ARG A 123 7.19 4.31 11.87
C ARG A 123 5.72 4.40 12.26
N ARG A 124 4.97 3.30 12.25
CA ARG A 124 3.52 3.28 12.55
C ARG A 124 3.27 3.15 14.05
N ASP A 125 2.21 3.80 14.50
CA ASP A 125 1.88 3.90 15.93
C ASP A 125 1.41 2.57 16.55
N PHE A 126 0.77 1.69 15.77
CA PHE A 126 0.15 0.45 16.27
C PHE A 126 0.51 -0.75 15.39
N THR A 127 0.80 -1.89 16.02
CA THR A 127 1.18 -3.15 15.34
C THR A 127 0.12 -3.63 14.36
N ILE A 128 -1.16 -3.52 14.72
CA ILE A 128 -2.30 -3.88 13.86
C ILE A 128 -2.38 -3.04 12.57
N ASN A 129 -1.78 -1.84 12.55
CA ASN A 129 -1.72 -0.98 11.36
C ASN A 129 -0.42 -1.17 10.57
N ALA A 130 0.51 -1.99 11.07
CA ALA A 130 1.83 -2.24 10.50
C ALA A 130 1.92 -3.58 9.77
N MET A 131 0.78 -4.24 9.54
CA MET A 131 0.66 -5.40 8.66
C MET A 131 0.60 -4.98 7.19
N ALA A 132 0.99 -5.90 6.31
CA ALA A 132 0.90 -5.71 4.87
C ALA A 132 0.50 -6.98 4.11
N PHE A 133 -0.15 -6.81 2.95
CA PHE A 133 -0.32 -7.87 1.95
C PHE A 133 0.54 -7.56 0.72
N CYS A 134 1.31 -8.54 0.27
CA CYS A 134 2.08 -8.41 -0.97
C CYS A 134 1.16 -8.42 -2.19
N LEU A 135 1.36 -7.45 -3.10
CA LEU A 135 0.58 -7.32 -4.34
C LEU A 135 1.37 -7.78 -5.58
N ASN A 136 2.66 -8.09 -5.48
CA ASN A 136 3.42 -8.66 -6.60
C ASN A 136 2.96 -10.10 -6.88
N ARG A 137 2.92 -10.50 -8.15
CA ARG A 137 2.28 -11.76 -8.56
C ARG A 137 2.90 -13.01 -7.93
N GLU A 138 4.22 -13.05 -7.76
CA GLU A 138 4.94 -14.20 -7.17
C GLU A 138 4.49 -14.50 -5.74
N ARG A 139 4.14 -13.46 -4.98
CA ARG A 139 3.82 -13.52 -3.55
C ARG A 139 2.42 -12.96 -3.27
N PHE A 140 1.53 -13.00 -4.25
CA PHE A 140 0.25 -12.29 -4.18
C PHE A 140 -0.59 -12.77 -3.00
N GLY A 141 -1.00 -11.82 -2.15
CA GLY A 141 -1.77 -12.09 -0.94
C GLY A 141 -0.97 -12.63 0.23
N GLU A 142 0.37 -12.70 0.15
CA GLU A 142 1.20 -13.06 1.30
C GLU A 142 1.08 -11.98 2.39
N LEU A 143 0.76 -12.42 3.61
CA LEU A 143 0.74 -11.59 4.80
C LEU A 143 2.15 -11.37 5.34
N ILE A 144 2.48 -10.11 5.59
CA ILE A 144 3.71 -9.67 6.23
C ILE A 144 3.32 -8.97 7.54
N ASP A 145 3.56 -9.63 8.67
CA ASP A 145 3.25 -9.14 10.01
C ASP A 145 4.47 -9.25 10.95
N PRO A 146 5.46 -8.34 10.84
CA PRO A 146 6.69 -8.43 11.63
C PRO A 146 6.52 -8.07 13.11
N PHE A 147 5.37 -7.52 13.51
CA PHE A 147 5.11 -7.03 14.87
C PHE A 147 3.97 -7.76 15.57
N ASN A 148 3.52 -8.89 15.02
CA ASN A 148 2.42 -9.71 15.56
C ASN A 148 1.14 -8.88 15.80
N GLY A 149 0.70 -8.14 14.78
CA GLY A 149 -0.51 -7.33 14.79
C GLY A 149 -1.81 -8.14 14.90
N ILE A 150 -1.81 -9.41 14.50
CA ILE A 150 -2.98 -10.31 14.59
C ILE A 150 -3.23 -10.79 16.03
N GLY A 151 -2.18 -10.94 16.84
CA GLY A 151 -2.24 -11.45 18.21
C GLY A 151 -1.83 -12.90 18.33
#